data_AF-A0A1F9ZT46-F1
#
_entry.id   AF-A0A1F9ZT46-F1
#
_cell.length_a   1.000
_cell.length_b   1.000
_cell.length_c   1.000
_cell.angle_alpha   90.00
_cell.angle_beta   90.00
_cell.angle_gamma   90.00
#
_symmetry.space_group_name_H-M   'P 1'
#
loop_
_entity.id
_entity.type
_entity.pdbx_description
1 polymer ?
#
loop_
_entity_poly.entity_id
_entity_poly.type
_entity_poly.pdbx_seq_one_letter_code
_entity_poly.pdbx_strand_id
1 'polypeptide(L)'
;MDFIKMDIQGAEYLALQGMEKTIRNSSPLAMLCEFSPALLRKAGADPAAFLKKLEAAGFSLRYLDEEKRALVPAGAEELLGKCPGGDYLNLYLEK
;
A
#
# COMPACT_ATOMS: atom_id res chain seq x y z
N MET A 1 5.61 -17.11 -7.64
CA MET A 1 5.38 -15.71 -7.24
C MET A 1 3.88 -15.54 -7.17
N ASP A 2 3.38 -15.30 -5.97
CA ASP A 2 1.95 -15.02 -5.78
C ASP A 2 1.71 -13.53 -6.03
N PHE A 3 0.57 -13.20 -6.63
CA PHE A 3 0.21 -11.81 -6.95
C PHE A 3 -1.20 -11.49 -6.49
N ILE A 4 -1.35 -10.37 -5.78
CA ILE A 4 -2.64 -9.85 -5.31
C ILE A 4 -2.86 -8.48 -5.97
N LYS A 5 -3.96 -8.34 -6.73
CA LYS A 5 -4.48 -7.02 -7.10
C LYS A 5 -5.65 -6.70 -6.18
N MET A 6 -5.61 -5.54 -5.52
CA MET A 6 -6.64 -5.07 -4.59
C MET A 6 -7.17 -3.72 -5.07
N ASP A 7 -8.42 -3.74 -5.53
CA ASP A 7 -9.15 -2.58 -6.06
C ASP A 7 -10.54 -2.61 -5.41
N ILE A 8 -10.63 -2.06 -4.20
CA ILE A 8 -11.83 -2.11 -3.35
C ILE A 8 -12.22 -0.73 -2.80
N GLN A 9 -11.78 0.33 -3.49
CA GLN A 9 -12.24 1.72 -3.35
C GLN A 9 -12.24 2.23 -1.90
N GLY A 10 -11.14 2.05 -1.19
CA GLY A 10 -10.94 2.56 0.18
C GLY A 10 -11.03 1.50 1.29
N ALA A 11 -11.36 0.25 0.96
CA ALA A 11 -11.39 -0.86 1.91
C ALA A 11 -10.06 -1.64 1.99
N GLU A 12 -9.00 -1.16 1.33
CA GLU A 12 -7.69 -1.84 1.20
C GLU A 12 -7.09 -2.15 2.57
N TYR A 13 -7.23 -1.21 3.51
CA TYR A 13 -6.78 -1.41 4.89
C TYR A 13 -7.43 -2.61 5.56
N LEU A 14 -8.76 -2.72 5.47
CA LEU A 14 -9.53 -3.77 6.12
C LEU A 14 -9.21 -5.13 5.52
N ALA A 15 -9.10 -5.19 4.19
CA ALA A 15 -8.68 -6.41 3.50
C ALA A 15 -7.26 -6.82 3.92
N LEU A 16 -6.31 -5.88 3.97
CA LEU A 16 -4.95 -6.14 4.44
C LEU A 16 -4.89 -6.64 5.89
N GLN A 17 -5.72 -6.11 6.79
CA GLN A 17 -5.84 -6.64 8.15
C GLN A 17 -6.37 -8.08 8.16
N GLY A 18 -7.39 -8.39 7.36
CA GLY A 18 -7.93 -9.76 7.25
C GLY A 18 -6.95 -10.76 6.61
N MET A 19 -6.04 -10.28 5.76
CA MET A 19 -5.09 -11.09 5.00
C MET A 19 -3.75 -11.32 5.71
N GLU A 20 -3.62 -10.95 6.98
CA GLU A 20 -2.34 -11.01 7.72
C GLU A 20 -1.69 -12.41 7.66
N LYS A 21 -2.46 -13.48 7.82
CA LYS A 21 -1.96 -14.87 7.72
C LYS A 21 -1.44 -15.20 6.32
N THR A 22 -2.14 -14.76 5.28
CA THR A 22 -1.75 -14.96 3.88
C THR A 22 -0.44 -14.23 3.59
N ILE A 23 -0.36 -12.95 3.96
CA ILE A 23 0.84 -12.11 3.80
C ILE A 23 2.05 -12.72 4.52
N ARG A 24 1.83 -13.28 5.71
CA ARG A 24 2.90 -13.88 6.51
C ARG A 24 3.45 -15.15 5.87
N ASN A 25 2.57 -16.00 5.33
CA ASN A 25 2.92 -17.33 4.83
C ASN A 25 3.33 -17.37 3.36
N SER A 26 3.01 -16.33 2.58
CA SER A 26 3.41 -16.24 1.17
C SER A 26 4.74 -15.48 1.02
N SER A 27 5.71 -16.14 0.37
CA SER A 27 6.96 -15.53 -0.12
C SER A 27 7.50 -16.39 -1.27
N PRO A 28 7.77 -15.83 -2.47
CA PRO A 28 7.66 -14.40 -2.81
C PRO A 28 6.22 -13.95 -3.07
N LEU A 29 5.87 -12.75 -2.61
CA LEU A 29 4.53 -12.16 -2.74
C LEU A 29 4.63 -10.71 -3.26
N ALA A 30 3.86 -10.41 -4.31
CA ALA A 30 3.66 -9.04 -4.76
C ALA A 30 2.20 -8.61 -4.66
N MET A 31 1.98 -7.32 -4.42
CA MET A 31 0.65 -6.74 -4.28
C MET A 31 0.56 -5.37 -4.95
N LEU A 32 -0.52 -5.14 -5.69
CA LEU A 32 -0.92 -3.83 -6.19
C LEU A 32 -2.16 -3.36 -5.42
N CYS A 33 -2.09 -2.23 -4.72
CA CYS A 33 -3.22 -1.66 -3.98
C CYS A 33 -3.25 -0.13 -4.04
N GLU A 34 -4.43 0.44 -3.84
CA GLU A 34 -4.58 1.89 -3.69
C GLU A 34 -4.22 2.33 -2.26
N PHE A 35 -3.47 3.42 -2.16
CA PHE A 35 -3.20 4.11 -0.92
C PHE A 35 -3.79 5.50 -0.97
N SER A 36 -4.87 5.72 -0.20
CA SER A 36 -5.45 7.03 0.04
C SER A 36 -5.39 7.36 1.53
N PRO A 37 -4.54 8.32 1.96
CA PRO A 37 -4.51 8.77 3.35
C PRO A 37 -5.87 9.25 3.88
N ALA A 38 -6.72 9.80 3.00
CA ALA A 38 -8.05 10.26 3.40
C ALA A 38 -9.00 9.10 3.68
N LEU A 39 -9.03 8.08 2.82
CA LEU A 39 -9.88 6.90 3.02
C LEU A 39 -9.42 6.07 4.22
N LEU A 40 -8.11 5.91 4.41
CA LEU A 40 -7.54 5.28 5.59
C LEU A 40 -8.00 5.95 6.89
N ARG A 41 -7.92 7.28 6.96
CA ARG A 41 -8.40 8.03 8.13
C ARG A 41 -9.91 7.88 8.33
N LYS A 42 -10.71 7.91 7.25
CA LYS A 42 -12.16 7.66 7.32
C LYS A 42 -12.49 6.25 7.83
N ALA A 43 -11.65 5.26 7.52
CA ALA A 43 -11.77 3.89 8.01
C ALA A 43 -11.21 3.71 9.44
N GLY A 44 -10.76 4.78 10.10
CA GLY A 44 -10.20 4.73 11.46
C GLY A 44 -8.74 4.27 11.54
N ALA A 45 -8.03 4.24 10.41
CA ALA A 45 -6.62 3.87 10.34
C ALA A 45 -5.71 5.10 10.25
N ASP A 46 -4.51 5.00 10.83
CA ASP A 46 -3.45 5.98 10.62
C ASP A 46 -2.63 5.62 9.36
N PRO A 47 -2.56 6.50 8.35
CA PRO A 47 -1.84 6.22 7.10
C PRO A 47 -0.34 5.93 7.29
N ALA A 48 0.32 6.63 8.23
CA ALA A 48 1.75 6.43 8.48
C ALA A 48 2.01 5.08 9.14
N ALA A 49 1.19 4.70 10.13
CA ALA A 49 1.24 3.40 10.78
C ALA A 49 0.95 2.27 9.79
N PHE A 50 0.03 2.48 8.84
CA PHE A 50 -0.24 1.51 7.79
C PHE A 50 0.98 1.22 6.92
N LEU A 51 1.66 2.25 6.40
CA LEU A 51 2.86 2.07 5.57
C LEU A 51 3.99 1.40 6.37
N LYS A 52 4.21 1.83 7.63
CA LYS A 52 5.20 1.21 8.52
C LYS A 52 4.92 -0.26 8.80
N LYS A 53 3.64 -0.65 8.92
CA LYS A 53 3.25 -2.07 9.07
C LYS A 53 3.61 -2.89 7.82
N LEU A 54 3.46 -2.33 6.63
CA LEU A 54 3.84 -3.02 5.39
C LEU A 54 5.36 -3.22 5.30
N GLU A 55 6.14 -2.18 5.60
CA GLU A 55 7.61 -2.28 5.68
C GLU A 55 8.03 -3.33 6.72
N ALA A 56 7.44 -3.29 7.92
CA ALA A 56 7.71 -4.26 8.98
C ALA A 56 7.30 -5.71 8.62
N ALA A 57 6.35 -5.88 7.70
CA ALA A 57 5.97 -7.19 7.16
C ALA A 57 6.94 -7.72 6.07
N GLY A 58 7.97 -6.95 5.74
CA GLY A 58 9.01 -7.30 4.77
C GLY A 58 8.74 -6.78 3.35
N PHE A 59 7.74 -5.92 3.15
CA PHE A 59 7.48 -5.35 1.82
C PHE A 59 8.40 -4.17 1.51
N SER A 60 8.96 -4.19 0.30
CA SER A 60 9.50 -3.01 -0.36
C SER A 60 8.36 -2.22 -0.98
N LEU A 61 8.28 -0.92 -0.67
CA LEU A 61 7.23 -0.03 -1.17
C LEU A 61 7.69 0.66 -2.46
N ARG A 62 6.87 0.59 -3.50
CA ARG A 62 6.99 1.38 -4.73
C ARG A 62 5.64 2.02 -5.04
N TYR A 63 5.64 3.20 -5.64
CA TYR A 63 4.43 3.79 -6.20
C TYR A 63 4.52 3.84 -7.73
N LEU A 64 3.35 3.83 -8.38
CA LEU A 64 3.26 4.09 -9.82
C LEU A 64 3.29 5.60 -10.05
N ASP A 65 4.37 6.09 -10.65
CA ASP A 65 4.49 7.45 -11.14
C ASP A 65 3.81 7.51 -12.52
N GLU A 66 2.61 8.12 -12.60
CA GLU A 66 1.81 8.13 -13.83
C GLU A 66 2.44 8.98 -14.93
N GLU A 67 3.15 10.05 -14.58
CA GLU A 67 3.85 10.91 -15.54
C GLU A 67 5.00 10.16 -16.20
N LYS A 68 5.80 9.45 -15.41
CA LYS A 68 6.97 8.69 -15.89
C LYS A 68 6.60 7.27 -16.36
N ARG A 69 5.37 6.84 -16.10
CA ARG A 69 4.87 5.47 -16.35
C ARG A 69 5.81 4.41 -15.77
N ALA A 70 6.29 4.65 -14.56
CA ALA A 70 7.33 3.86 -13.93
C ALA A 70 7.01 3.57 -12.46
N LEU A 71 7.49 2.42 -11.97
CA LEU A 71 7.47 2.12 -10.54
C LEU A 71 8.67 2.79 -9.88
N VAL A 72 8.39 3.67 -8.92
CA VAL A 72 9.40 4.43 -8.20
C VAL A 72 9.44 3.96 -6.75
N PRO A 73 10.60 3.51 -6.24
CA PRO A 73 10.78 3.21 -4.82
C PRO A 73 10.54 4.46 -3.96
N ALA A 74 9.81 4.31 -2.86
CA ALA A 74 9.56 5.41 -1.94
C ALA A 74 9.36 4.87 -0.52
N GLY A 75 9.86 5.61 0.47
CA GLY A 75 9.63 5.29 1.88
C GLY A 75 8.27 5.80 2.37
N ALA A 76 7.84 5.34 3.55
CA ALA A 76 6.56 5.73 4.14
C ALA A 76 6.33 7.26 4.20
N GLU A 77 7.34 8.04 4.59
CA GLU A 77 7.24 9.51 4.69
C GLU A 77 7.05 10.18 3.32
N GLU A 78 7.76 9.69 2.30
CA GLU A 78 7.66 10.23 0.95
C GLU A 78 6.27 9.95 0.34
N LEU A 79 5.75 8.74 0.54
CA LEU A 79 4.42 8.35 0.08
C LEU A 79 3.30 9.18 0.73
N LEU A 80 3.45 9.53 2.02
CA LEU A 80 2.52 10.43 2.70
C LEU A 80 2.52 11.84 2.08
N GLY A 81 3.70 12.33 1.67
CA GLY A 81 3.84 13.63 1.02
C GLY A 81 3.28 13.69 -0.41
N LYS A 82 3.20 12.54 -1.09
CA LYS A 82 2.70 12.43 -2.47
C LYS A 82 1.17 12.43 -2.60
N CYS A 83 0.44 12.43 -1.48
CA CYS A 83 -1.03 12.43 -1.46
C CYS A 83 -1.62 13.68 -0.79
N PRO A 84 -1.44 14.89 -1.37
CA PRO A 84 -2.16 16.07 -0.89
C PRO A 84 -3.67 15.97 -1.20
N GLY A 85 -4.51 16.55 -0.33
CA GLY A 85 -5.88 16.92 -0.70
C GLY A 85 -6.95 15.82 -0.85
N GLY A 86 -6.62 14.55 -0.61
CA GLY A 86 -7.59 13.44 -0.72
C GLY A 86 -7.42 12.55 -1.94
N ASP A 87 -6.34 12.75 -2.68
CA ASP A 87 -5.91 11.82 -3.74
C ASP A 87 -5.51 10.44 -3.20
N TYR A 88 -5.30 9.53 -4.15
CA TYR A 88 -4.75 8.20 -3.93
C TYR A 88 -3.57 7.97 -4.85
N LEU A 89 -2.73 6.99 -4.50
CA LEU A 89 -1.72 6.46 -5.41
C LEU A 89 -1.76 4.94 -5.44
N ASN A 90 -1.34 4.38 -6.58
CA ASN A 90 -1.16 2.95 -6.71
C ASN A 90 0.19 2.54 -6.12
N LEU A 91 0.15 1.68 -5.11
CA LEU A 91 1.33 1.07 -4.50
C LEU A 91 1.57 -0.32 -5.08
N TYR A 92 2.82 -0.58 -5.46
CA TYR A 92 3.34 -1.90 -5.74
C TYR A 92 4.24 -2.35 -4.58
N LEU A 93 3.82 -3.40 -3.88
CA LEU A 93 4.47 -3.98 -2.72
C LEU A 93 5.13 -5.30 -3.13
N GLU A 94 6.37 -5.55 -2.71
CA GLU A 94 7.07 -6.82 -3.02
C GLU A 94 7.85 -7.34 -1.81
N LYS A 95 7.73 -8.64 -1.53
CA LYS A 95 8.34 -9.37 -0.43
C LYS A 95 8.95 -10.69 -0.92
#